data_AF-U6N7X6-F1
#
_entry.id   AF-U6N7X6-F1
#
_cell.length_a   1.000
_cell.length_b   1.000
_cell.length_c   1.000
_cell.angle_alpha   90.00
_cell.angle_beta   90.00
_cell.angle_gamma   90.00
#
_symmetry.space_group_name_H-M   'P 1'
#
loop_
_entity.id
_entity.type
_entity.pdbx_description
1 polymer ?
#
loop_
_entity_poly.entity_id
_entity_poly.type
_entity_poly.pdbx_seq_one_letter_code
_entity_poly.pdbx_strand_id
1 'polypeptide(L)' 'MFHIADARAAGFLALSNGKDVITWDDLKKASNDLGEQLSDEELREMLAHASSGKSLHVTEEDFFRILRG' A
#
# COMPACT_ATOMS: atom_id res chain seq x y z
N MET A 1 24.75 -5.82 3.89
CA MET A 1 24.50 -4.91 2.76
C MET A 1 23.01 -4.96 2.50
N PHE A 2 22.26 -3.92 2.87
CA PHE A 2 20.82 -3.87 2.59
C PHE A 2 20.66 -3.46 1.12
N HIS A 3 20.10 -4.34 0.28
CA HIS A 3 19.78 -3.98 -1.09
C HIS A 3 18.51 -3.13 -1.10
N ILE A 4 18.46 -2.08 -1.92
CA ILE A 4 17.26 -1.21 -2.04
C ILE A 4 16.02 -2.01 -2.45
N ALA A 5 16.20 -3.13 -3.17
CA ALA A 5 15.13 -4.08 -3.50
C ALA A 5 14.50 -4.69 -2.22
N ASP A 6 15.32 -5.05 -1.24
CA ASP A 6 14.87 -5.66 0.01
C ASP A 6 14.02 -4.69 0.85
N ALA A 7 14.40 -3.41 0.88
CA ALA A 7 13.66 -2.38 1.61
C ALA A 7 12.28 -2.11 1.01
N ARG A 8 12.16 -2.10 -0.32
CA ARG A 8 10.88 -1.89 -1.01
C ARG A 8 9.95 -3.08 -0.81
N ALA A 9 10.46 -4.30 -0.94
CA ALA A 9 9.70 -5.52 -0.67
C ALA A 9 9.26 -5.62 0.80
N ALA A 10 10.14 -5.28 1.74
CA ALA A 10 9.80 -5.22 3.15
C ALA A 10 8.69 -4.20 3.44
N GLY A 11 8.71 -3.04 2.78
CA GLY A 11 7.66 -2.04 2.88
C GLY A 11 6.30 -2.55 2.39
N PHE A 12 6.29 -3.25 1.24
CA PHE A 12 5.07 -3.88 0.74
C PHE A 12 4.52 -4.93 1.70
N LEU A 13 5.37 -5.82 2.21
CA LEU A 13 4.96 -6.87 3.15
C LEU A 13 4.45 -6.31 4.49
N ALA A 14 5.09 -5.24 4.97
CA ALA A 14 4.67 -4.57 6.20
C ALA A 14 3.27 -3.95 6.05
N LEU A 15 3.00 -3.27 4.92
CA LEU A 15 1.71 -2.66 4.65
C LEU A 15 0.62 -3.71 4.38
N SER A 16 0.89 -4.69 3.52
CA SER A 16 -0.05 -5.77 3.19
C SER A 16 -0.30 -6.76 4.32
N ASN A 17 0.38 -6.62 5.47
CA ASN A 17 0.33 -7.56 6.58
C ASN A 17 0.64 -9.00 6.14
N GLY A 18 1.61 -9.15 5.22
CA GLY A 18 2.04 -10.44 4.65
C GLY A 18 1.12 -11.04 3.59
N LYS A 19 0.16 -10.27 3.05
CA LYS A 19 -0.71 -10.69 1.93
C LYS A 19 -0.10 -10.32 0.58
N ASP A 20 -0.65 -10.90 -0.50
CA ASP A 20 -0.24 -10.60 -1.87
C ASP A 20 -0.78 -9.25 -2.40
N VAL A 21 -1.65 -8.60 -1.64
CA VAL A 21 -2.27 -7.31 -1.97
C VAL A 21 -2.44 -6.45 -0.74
N ILE A 22 -2.34 -5.13 -0.93
CA ILE A 22 -2.74 -4.14 0.06
C ILE A 22 -4.23 -3.85 -0.14
N THR A 23 -5.00 -3.92 0.95
CA THR A 23 -6.43 -3.63 0.98
C THR A 23 -6.71 -2.32 1.73
N TRP A 24 -7.97 -1.89 1.71
CA TRP A 24 -8.42 -0.73 2.48
C TRP A 24 -8.18 -0.88 3.98
N ASP A 25 -8.46 -2.06 4.55
CA ASP A 25 -8.21 -2.32 5.98
C ASP A 25 -6.73 -2.18 6.35
N ASP A 26 -5.83 -2.54 5.44
CA ASP A 26 -4.39 -2.42 5.64
C ASP A 26 -3.96 -0.95 5.71
N LEU A 27 -4.44 -0.12 4.77
CA LEU A 27 -4.16 1.31 4.78
C LEU A 27 -4.81 2.00 5.99
N LYS A 28 -6.03 1.60 6.37
CA LYS A 28 -6.69 2.12 7.56
C LYS A 28 -5.91 1.81 8.82
N LYS A 29 -5.39 0.58 8.94
CA LYS A 29 -4.52 0.19 10.04
C LYS A 29 -3.23 1.00 10.04
N ALA A 30 -2.54 1.10 8.90
CA ALA A 30 -1.31 1.87 8.79
C ALA A 30 -1.51 3.36 9.16
N SER A 31 -2.60 3.97 8.68
CA SER A 31 -2.99 5.34 9.05
C SER A 31 -3.14 5.51 10.56
N ASN A 32 -3.88 4.60 11.21
CA ASN A 32 -4.06 4.63 12.66
C ASN A 32 -2.75 4.42 13.43
N ASP A 33 -1.92 3.47 12.99
CA ASP A 33 -0.64 3.14 13.63
C ASP A 33 0.37 4.31 13.51
N LEU A 34 0.28 5.10 12.44
CA LEU A 34 1.08 6.32 12.22
C LEU A 34 0.46 7.58 12.85
N GLY A 35 -0.76 7.49 13.39
CA GLY A 35 -1.49 8.63 13.95
C GLY A 35 -2.04 9.60 12.90
N GLU A 36 -2.13 9.18 11.63
CA GLU A 36 -2.75 9.93 10.55
C GLU A 36 -4.28 9.75 10.58
N GLN A 37 -5.02 10.84 10.37
CA GLN A 37 -6.48 10.83 10.34
C GLN A 37 -6.98 10.90 8.90
N LEU A 38 -6.87 9.78 8.19
CA LEU A 38 -7.45 9.65 6.85
C LEU A 38 -8.90 9.16 6.94
N SER A 39 -9.77 9.80 6.20
CA SER A 39 -11.16 9.38 6.04
C SER A 39 -11.26 8.11 5.20
N ASP A 40 -12.39 7.40 5.36
CA ASP A 40 -12.69 6.21 4.57
C ASP A 40 -12.66 6.51 3.05
N GLU A 41 -13.00 7.74 2.65
CA GLU A 41 -12.98 8.17 1.25
C GLU A 41 -11.56 8.41 0.74
N GLU A 42 -10.73 9.13 1.49
CA GLU A 42 -9.31 9.34 1.13
C GLU A 42 -8.58 8.01 0.98
N LEU A 43 -8.83 7.05 1.88
CA LEU A 43 -8.26 5.71 1.78
C LEU A 43 -8.72 4.97 0.52
N ARG A 44 -9.97 5.14 0.08
CA ARG A 44 -10.48 4.56 -1.17
C ARG A 44 -9.88 5.24 -2.39
N GLU A 45 -9.73 6.56 -2.36
CA GLU A 45 -9.07 7.32 -3.42
C GLU A 45 -7.61 6.92 -3.57
N MET A 46 -6.89 6.69 -2.47
CA MET A 46 -5.51 6.17 -2.49
C MET A 46 -5.44 4.82 -3.22
N LEU A 47 -6.34 3.89 -2.89
CA LEU A 47 -6.39 2.57 -3.57
C LEU A 47 -6.76 2.69 -5.04
N ALA A 48 -7.74 3.53 -5.36
CA ALA A 48 -8.20 3.74 -6.72
C ALA A 48 -7.13 4.40 -7.60
N HIS A 49 -6.34 5.31 -7.03
CA HIS A 49 -5.20 5.92 -7.71
C HIS A 49 -4.04 4.92 -7.89
N ALA A 50 -3.79 4.10 -6.88
CA ALA A 50 -2.67 3.17 -6.86
C ALA A 50 -2.88 1.95 -7.76
N SER A 51 -4.09 1.39 -7.77
CA SER A 51 -4.45 0.22 -8.57
C SER A 51 -4.39 0.53 -10.06
N SER A 52 -3.64 -0.26 -10.83
CA SER A 52 -3.69 -0.24 -12.29
C SER A 52 -4.95 -0.92 -12.85
N GLY A 53 -5.67 -1.66 -12.00
CA GLY A 53 -6.92 -2.33 -12.33
C GLY A 53 -8.17 -1.51 -11.97
N LYS A 54 -9.32 -2.18 -12.05
CA LYS A 54 -10.61 -1.65 -11.55
C LYS A 54 -11.00 -2.24 -10.19
N SER A 55 -10.02 -2.72 -9.43
CA SER A 55 -10.20 -3.26 -8.07
C SER A 55 -9.75 -2.22 -7.03
N LEU A 56 -10.29 -2.31 -5.81
CA LEU A 56 -9.85 -1.54 -4.65
C LEU A 56 -8.68 -2.21 -3.90
N HIS A 57 -7.86 -2.96 -4.64
CA HIS A 57 -6.73 -3.72 -4.10
C HIS A 57 -5.48 -3.32 -4.88
N VAL A 58 -4.38 -3.14 -4.18
CA VAL A 58 -3.09 -2.75 -4.77
C VAL A 58 -2.17 -3.95 -4.74
N THR A 59 -1.73 -4.40 -5.91
CA THR A 59 -0.77 -5.49 -6.04
C THR A 59 0.66 -5.02 -5.74
N GLU A 60 1.59 -5.95 -5.59
CA GLU A 60 3.02 -5.62 -5.45
C GLU A 60 3.54 -4.82 -6.67
N GLU A 61 3.08 -5.17 -7.88
CA GLU A 61 3.43 -4.45 -9.10
C GLU A 61 2.92 -3.00 -9.07
N ASP A 62 1.67 -2.79 -8.66
CA ASP A 62 1.08 -1.46 -8.51
C ASP A 62 1.87 -0.61 -7.51
N PHE A 63 2.22 -1.19 -6.36
CA PHE A 63 2.98 -0.54 -5.31
C PHE A 63 4.36 -0.09 -5.82
N PHE A 64 5.09 -0.99 -6.49
CA PHE A 64 6.40 -0.63 -7.04
C PHE A 64 6.33 0.34 -8.21
N ARG A 65 5.25 0.34 -8.98
CA ARG A 65 5.02 1.33 -10.04
C ARG A 65 4.96 2.74 -9.43
N ILE A 66 4.22 2.91 -8.33
CA ILE A 66 4.10 4.20 -7.65
C ILE A 66 5.43 4.64 -7.03
N LEU A 67 6.17 3.71 -6.40
CA LEU A 67 7.47 4.01 -5.80
C LEU A 67 8.61 4.29 -6.80
N ARG A 68 8.41 4.02 -8.08
CA ARG A 68 9.35 4.37 -9.16
C ARG A 68 9.04 5.73 -9.80
N GLY A 69 7.89 6.32 -9.48
CA GLY A 69 7.49 7.65 -9.94
C GLY A 69 8.38 8.76 -9.43
#